data_AF-A0A3A0B3S6-F1
#
_entry.id   AF-A0A3A0B3S6-F1
#
_cell.length_a   1.000
_cell.length_b   1.000
_cell.length_c   1.000
_cell.angle_alpha   90.00
_cell.angle_beta   90.00
_cell.angle_gamma   90.00
#
_symmetry.space_group_name_H-M   'P 1'
#
loop_
_entity.id
_entity.type
_entity.pdbx_description
1 polymer ?
#
loop_
_entity_poly.entity_id
_entity_poly.type
_entity_poly.pdbx_seq_one_letter_code
_entity_poly.pdbx_strand_id
1 'polypeptide(L)'
;IGIVTLYDLLVDTYQGWWMGRPRRPSFRRDIYPVLERFAMTQWVNQGFLHQFGWGAPHNFLDPAYVAKLAAKVGRMDVYQELRRQIFNALRDPAAPAANALAWPWVYGDDPVDSDPPPNAFLSVTATQYSLLRQWMEGDFEEDWADEPSRWARLEDAPVAEQPGLLDRAALDFCLGGPFHPGCEMTWPMRHITLYRAPFRIRPRSAQMPERDYGDILDPKQIDWDGDSSPIFASGPGDITRWMAVPWQPDTASCRAGYQPAYDPYLPSFWPARVPNHVLSAADYALVMDTAKPREERLAAFYRRSSWTRRLGHPQSPLGQINAMIASFADLGVVEARPGPVNDPDFPALMYVEVTPPEVRARGVAAEEPPPYDQNLTLPVGFQFNRGRR
;
A
#
# COMPACT_ATOMS: atom_id res chain seq x y z
N ILE A 1 -5.14 -3.82 -2.67
CA ILE A 1 -3.85 -3.70 -3.37
C ILE A 1 -3.14 -2.49 -2.80
N GLY A 2 -1.84 -2.58 -2.46
CA GLY A 2 -1.08 -1.46 -1.91
C GLY A 2 -0.79 -0.38 -2.95
N ILE A 3 -0.40 0.83 -2.53
CA ILE A 3 -0.01 1.92 -3.45
C ILE A 3 1.15 1.48 -4.35
N VAL A 4 2.18 0.89 -3.74
CA VAL A 4 3.30 0.22 -4.42
C VAL A 4 3.23 -1.26 -4.10
N THR A 5 3.07 -2.09 -5.13
CA THR A 5 3.04 -3.55 -5.00
C THR A 5 4.45 -4.14 -5.13
N LEU A 6 4.62 -5.38 -4.73
CA LEU A 6 5.85 -6.10 -4.97
C LEU A 6 6.13 -6.20 -6.48
N TYR A 7 5.10 -6.38 -7.31
CA TYR A 7 5.26 -6.36 -8.77
C TYR A 7 5.89 -5.03 -9.25
N ASP A 8 5.38 -3.89 -8.78
CA ASP A 8 5.92 -2.58 -9.15
C ASP A 8 7.39 -2.43 -8.73
N LEU A 9 7.73 -2.85 -7.51
CA LEU A 9 9.10 -2.83 -6.99
C LEU A 9 10.03 -3.67 -7.86
N LEU A 10 9.60 -4.87 -8.26
CA LEU A 10 10.42 -5.76 -9.07
C LEU A 10 10.60 -5.23 -10.49
N VAL A 11 9.54 -4.69 -11.10
CA VAL A 11 9.64 -4.01 -12.40
C VAL A 11 10.64 -2.86 -12.35
N ASP A 12 10.67 -2.09 -11.26
CA ASP A 12 11.65 -1.03 -11.03
C ASP A 12 13.07 -1.59 -10.85
N THR A 13 13.22 -2.62 -10.02
CA THR A 13 14.51 -3.30 -9.75
C THR A 13 15.13 -3.86 -11.04
N TYR A 14 14.30 -4.37 -11.97
CA TYR A 14 14.76 -4.97 -13.21
C TYR A 14 15.08 -3.97 -14.33
N GLN A 15 14.79 -2.67 -14.13
CA GLN A 15 15.12 -1.65 -15.12
C GLN A 15 16.63 -1.57 -15.35
N GLY A 16 17.03 -1.52 -16.62
CA GLY A 16 18.45 -1.47 -17.02
C GLY A 16 19.16 -2.82 -16.97
N TRP A 17 18.49 -3.89 -16.55
CA TRP A 17 19.00 -5.26 -16.55
C TRP A 17 18.28 -6.12 -17.58
N TRP A 18 17.05 -6.54 -17.25
CA TRP A 18 16.22 -7.38 -18.12
C TRP A 18 15.03 -6.64 -18.71
N MET A 19 14.69 -5.48 -18.14
CA MET A 19 13.58 -4.65 -18.59
C MET A 19 14.11 -3.30 -19.09
N GLY A 20 13.50 -2.84 -20.18
CA GLY A 20 13.69 -1.49 -20.69
C GLY A 20 12.56 -0.58 -20.20
N ARG A 21 12.86 0.73 -20.12
CA ARG A 21 11.83 1.72 -19.85
C ARG A 21 10.85 1.80 -21.02
N PRO A 22 9.53 1.78 -20.79
CA PRO A 22 8.56 2.06 -21.84
C PRO A 22 8.87 3.39 -22.52
N ARG A 23 8.88 3.41 -23.86
CA ARG A 23 9.11 4.64 -24.64
C ARG A 23 7.99 5.66 -24.44
N ARG A 24 6.78 5.18 -24.21
CA ARG A 24 5.57 5.96 -23.99
C ARG A 24 4.65 5.17 -23.06
N PRO A 25 4.17 5.74 -21.94
CA PRO A 25 3.25 5.05 -21.05
C PRO A 25 1.86 4.91 -21.69
N SER A 26 1.25 3.75 -21.46
CA SER A 26 -0.20 3.57 -21.60
C SER A 26 -0.87 4.21 -20.39
N PHE A 27 -1.88 5.07 -20.61
CA PHE A 27 -2.65 5.64 -19.48
C PHE A 27 -3.23 4.50 -18.65
N ARG A 28 -3.75 3.48 -19.35
CA ARG A 28 -4.52 2.41 -18.74
C ARG A 28 -3.72 1.38 -17.98
N ARG A 29 -2.58 0.98 -18.52
CA ARG A 29 -1.71 -0.06 -17.94
C ARG A 29 -0.71 0.52 -16.96
N ASP A 30 -0.19 1.71 -17.25
CA ASP A 30 0.99 2.24 -16.56
C ASP A 30 0.66 3.39 -15.61
N ILE A 31 -0.41 4.17 -15.84
CA ILE A 31 -0.77 5.36 -15.04
C ILE A 31 -1.96 5.08 -14.11
N TYR A 32 -3.11 4.68 -14.68
CA TYR A 32 -4.37 4.51 -13.96
C TYR A 32 -4.27 3.56 -12.77
N PRO A 33 -3.55 2.41 -12.82
CA PRO A 33 -3.46 1.53 -11.67
C PRO A 33 -2.84 2.20 -10.44
N VAL A 34 -1.88 3.12 -10.63
CA VAL A 34 -1.31 3.89 -9.52
C VAL A 34 -2.38 4.78 -8.89
N LEU A 35 -3.11 5.55 -9.70
CA LEU A 35 -4.17 6.45 -9.25
C LEU A 35 -5.35 5.70 -8.60
N GLU A 36 -5.77 4.59 -9.20
CA GLU A 36 -6.82 3.70 -8.68
C GLU A 36 -6.48 3.24 -7.25
N ARG A 37 -5.22 2.87 -6.98
CA ARG A 37 -4.81 2.41 -5.65
C ARG A 37 -4.92 3.49 -4.58
N PHE A 38 -4.73 4.77 -4.91
CA PHE A 38 -5.00 5.88 -3.98
C PHE A 38 -6.46 5.90 -3.54
N ALA A 39 -7.39 5.87 -4.51
CA ALA A 39 -8.81 5.89 -4.23
C ALA A 39 -9.28 4.59 -3.55
N MET A 40 -8.75 3.43 -3.92
CA MET A 40 -9.09 2.15 -3.28
C MET A 40 -8.63 2.06 -1.82
N THR A 41 -7.62 2.84 -1.43
CA THR A 41 -7.15 2.90 -0.03
C THR A 41 -8.18 3.55 0.90
N GLN A 42 -9.19 4.27 0.38
CA GLN A 42 -10.29 4.86 1.16
C GLN A 42 -11.03 3.87 2.07
N TRP A 43 -11.04 2.59 1.69
CA TRP A 43 -11.80 1.55 2.37
C TRP A 43 -11.10 1.02 3.64
N VAL A 44 -9.83 1.36 3.80
CA VAL A 44 -8.96 0.85 4.86
C VAL A 44 -8.19 1.95 5.60
N ASN A 45 -8.28 3.20 5.13
CA ASN A 45 -7.73 4.37 5.82
C ASN A 45 -8.61 5.61 5.61
N GLN A 46 -8.97 6.28 6.72
CA GLN A 46 -9.87 7.43 6.72
C GLN A 46 -9.24 8.71 6.12
N GLY A 47 -7.93 8.92 6.26
CA GLY A 47 -7.27 10.06 5.61
C GLY A 47 -7.34 9.97 4.08
N PHE A 48 -7.13 8.77 3.53
CA PHE A 48 -7.29 8.53 2.09
C PHE A 48 -8.75 8.69 1.63
N LEU A 49 -9.74 8.36 2.47
CA LEU A 49 -11.15 8.60 2.15
C LEU A 49 -11.45 10.06 1.89
N HIS A 50 -10.94 10.99 2.71
CA HIS A 50 -11.25 12.41 2.57
C HIS A 50 -10.63 13.05 1.32
N GLN A 51 -9.49 12.54 0.84
CA GLN A 51 -8.79 13.12 -0.31
C GLN A 51 -9.12 12.43 -1.64
N PHE A 52 -9.28 11.10 -1.62
CA PHE A 52 -9.37 10.26 -2.82
C PHE A 52 -10.64 9.40 -2.87
N GLY A 53 -11.46 9.42 -1.82
CA GLY A 53 -12.65 8.59 -1.72
C GLY A 53 -13.82 9.05 -2.58
N TRP A 54 -14.95 8.36 -2.43
CA TRP A 54 -16.19 8.75 -3.09
C TRP A 54 -16.56 10.20 -2.77
N GLY A 55 -16.82 11.02 -3.81
CA GLY A 55 -17.13 12.45 -3.67
C GLY A 55 -15.96 13.36 -3.27
N ALA A 56 -14.76 12.82 -3.08
CA ALA A 56 -13.57 13.60 -2.70
C ALA A 56 -12.94 14.33 -3.90
N PRO A 57 -12.08 15.35 -3.67
CA PRO A 57 -11.48 16.16 -4.74
C PRO A 57 -10.68 15.37 -5.79
N HIS A 58 -10.05 14.27 -5.40
CA HIS A 58 -9.27 13.39 -6.26
C HIS A 58 -9.85 11.97 -6.30
N ASN A 59 -11.16 11.84 -6.52
CA ASN A 59 -11.81 10.56 -6.70
C ASN A 59 -11.37 9.88 -8.02
N PHE A 60 -10.29 9.10 -7.96
CA PHE A 60 -9.75 8.36 -9.11
C PHE A 60 -10.62 7.15 -9.53
N LEU A 61 -11.80 6.98 -8.94
CA LEU A 61 -12.80 6.00 -9.37
C LEU A 61 -13.99 6.65 -10.10
N ASP A 62 -14.09 7.98 -10.13
CA ASP A 62 -15.10 8.68 -10.90
C ASP A 62 -14.76 8.60 -12.40
N PRO A 63 -15.58 7.93 -13.24
CA PRO A 63 -15.32 7.82 -14.67
C PRO A 63 -15.16 9.17 -15.37
N ALA A 64 -15.90 10.19 -14.94
CA ALA A 64 -15.82 11.53 -15.54
C ALA A 64 -14.52 12.24 -15.19
N TYR A 65 -14.00 12.03 -13.97
CA TYR A 65 -12.71 12.55 -13.56
C TYR A 65 -11.57 11.83 -14.28
N VAL A 66 -11.60 10.49 -14.32
CA VAL A 66 -10.60 9.67 -15.01
C VAL A 66 -10.56 9.97 -16.51
N ALA A 67 -11.70 10.17 -17.16
CA ALA A 67 -11.75 10.54 -18.57
C ALA A 67 -10.98 11.85 -18.89
N LYS A 68 -10.96 12.81 -17.96
CA LYS A 68 -10.13 14.03 -18.11
C LYS A 68 -8.65 13.72 -18.00
N LEU A 69 -8.27 12.87 -17.05
CA LEU A 69 -6.88 12.45 -16.83
C LEU A 69 -6.33 11.60 -17.98
N ALA A 70 -7.21 10.89 -18.67
CA ALA A 70 -6.92 9.99 -19.77
C ALA A 70 -6.83 10.65 -21.14
N ALA A 71 -7.18 11.94 -21.27
CA ALA A 71 -7.37 12.58 -22.57
C ALA A 71 -6.47 13.81 -22.74
N LYS A 72 -6.15 14.09 -24.00
CA LYS A 72 -5.45 15.28 -24.50
C LYS A 72 -6.42 16.02 -25.42
N VAL A 73 -7.05 17.07 -24.90
CA VAL A 73 -8.12 17.77 -25.63
C VAL A 73 -7.67 19.15 -26.10
N GLY A 74 -7.78 19.38 -27.41
CA GLY A 74 -7.40 20.64 -28.05
C GLY A 74 -5.89 20.82 -28.26
N ARG A 75 -5.50 21.85 -29.01
CA ARG A 75 -4.09 22.09 -29.37
C ARG A 75 -3.18 22.37 -28.16
N MET A 76 -3.75 22.88 -27.07
CA MET A 76 -3.03 23.19 -25.84
C MET A 76 -3.16 22.11 -24.76
N ASP A 77 -3.90 21.02 -25.02
CA ASP A 77 -4.25 20.01 -24.03
C ASP A 77 -4.83 20.63 -22.74
N VAL A 78 -6.13 20.90 -22.75
CA VAL A 78 -6.83 21.60 -21.64
C VAL A 78 -6.75 20.86 -20.30
N TYR A 79 -6.34 19.59 -20.27
CA TYR A 79 -6.19 18.80 -19.05
C TYR A 79 -4.75 18.69 -18.56
N GLN A 80 -3.76 19.21 -19.28
CA GLN A 80 -2.34 19.11 -18.89
C GLN A 80 -2.07 19.69 -17.50
N GLU A 81 -2.68 20.83 -17.16
CA GLU A 81 -2.49 21.45 -15.84
C GLU A 81 -3.09 20.63 -14.71
N LEU A 82 -4.24 19.98 -14.94
CA LEU A 82 -4.83 19.06 -13.97
C LEU A 82 -3.86 17.89 -13.68
N ARG A 83 -3.26 17.31 -14.73
CA ARG A 83 -2.25 16.26 -14.58
C ARG A 83 -0.98 16.76 -13.88
N ARG A 84 -0.57 18.00 -14.15
CA ARG A 84 0.57 18.67 -13.48
C ARG A 84 0.35 18.84 -11.99
N GLN A 85 -0.84 19.27 -11.56
CA GLN A 85 -1.16 19.40 -10.13
C GLN A 85 -1.08 18.05 -9.41
N ILE A 86 -1.61 16.99 -10.03
CA ILE A 86 -1.52 15.63 -9.47
C ILE A 86 -0.05 15.17 -9.41
N PHE A 87 0.71 15.33 -10.49
CA PHE A 87 2.13 14.93 -10.52
C PHE A 87 2.97 15.69 -9.48
N ASN A 88 2.76 17.00 -9.33
CA ASN A 88 3.49 17.83 -8.37
C ASN A 88 3.14 17.47 -6.91
N ALA A 89 1.98 16.86 -6.66
CA ALA A 89 1.62 16.35 -5.34
C ALA A 89 2.40 15.06 -4.99
N LEU A 90 2.91 14.32 -5.98
CA LEU A 90 3.68 13.10 -5.75
C LEU A 90 5.08 13.39 -5.24
N ARG A 91 5.53 12.55 -4.31
CA ARG A 91 6.91 12.55 -3.81
C ARG A 91 7.86 12.09 -4.90
N ASP A 92 8.84 12.93 -5.22
CA ASP A 92 9.96 12.55 -6.08
C ASP A 92 10.86 11.54 -5.34
N PRO A 93 11.04 10.30 -5.85
CA PRO A 93 11.92 9.32 -5.22
C PRO A 93 13.39 9.75 -5.17
N ALA A 94 13.80 10.76 -5.92
CA ALA A 94 15.15 11.33 -5.91
C ALA A 94 15.27 12.62 -5.06
N ALA A 95 14.20 13.05 -4.37
CA ALA A 95 14.25 14.26 -3.55
C ALA A 95 15.31 14.12 -2.43
N PRO A 96 16.15 15.14 -2.20
CA PRO A 96 17.22 15.07 -1.20
C PRO A 96 16.74 15.31 0.24
N ALA A 97 15.46 15.61 0.43
CA ALA A 97 14.87 15.90 1.73
C ALA A 97 13.49 15.26 1.86
N ALA A 98 13.13 14.87 3.09
CA ALA A 98 11.81 14.35 3.38
C ALA A 98 10.73 15.40 3.16
N ASN A 99 9.57 14.95 2.64
CA ASN A 99 8.37 15.77 2.55
C ASN A 99 7.17 14.94 3.00
N ALA A 100 6.67 15.20 4.21
CA ALA A 100 5.52 14.51 4.78
C ALA A 100 4.20 14.81 4.04
N LEU A 101 4.10 15.99 3.42
CA LEU A 101 2.88 16.44 2.73
C LEU A 101 2.71 15.81 1.34
N ALA A 102 3.80 15.38 0.71
CA ALA A 102 3.76 14.76 -0.61
C ALA A 102 3.10 13.37 -0.56
N TRP A 103 2.51 12.96 -1.68
CA TRP A 103 1.86 11.67 -1.83
C TRP A 103 2.85 10.56 -2.23
N PRO A 104 2.60 9.31 -1.80
CA PRO A 104 1.54 8.89 -0.87
C PRO A 104 1.83 9.30 0.58
N TRP A 105 0.77 9.47 1.39
CA TRP A 105 0.88 9.69 2.84
C TRP A 105 1.13 8.37 3.57
N VAL A 106 2.23 7.73 3.20
CA VAL A 106 2.67 6.43 3.71
C VAL A 106 4.08 6.58 4.27
N TYR A 107 4.32 6.01 5.45
CA TYR A 107 5.65 5.97 6.06
C TYR A 107 6.66 5.27 5.15
N GLY A 108 7.94 5.60 5.32
CA GLY A 108 9.04 5.06 4.55
C GLY A 108 9.83 4.01 5.30
N ASP A 109 11.03 3.70 4.78
CA ASP A 109 11.93 2.70 5.36
C ASP A 109 12.60 3.17 6.66
N ASP A 110 12.69 4.49 6.89
CA ASP A 110 13.32 5.06 8.11
C ASP A 110 12.46 6.20 8.67
N PRO A 111 11.28 5.89 9.26
CA PRO A 111 10.32 6.89 9.71
C PRO A 111 10.73 7.45 11.09
N VAL A 112 11.79 8.27 11.13
CA VAL A 112 12.20 8.99 12.35
C VAL A 112 11.50 10.34 12.47
N ASP A 113 11.14 10.70 13.71
CA ASP A 113 10.39 11.92 13.99
C ASP A 113 11.24 13.21 13.88
N SER A 114 12.52 13.13 14.22
CA SER A 114 13.44 14.27 14.25
C SER A 114 14.42 14.20 13.10
N ASP A 115 14.47 15.25 12.28
CA ASP A 115 15.31 15.36 11.08
C ASP A 115 15.12 14.17 10.12
N PRO A 116 13.89 13.97 9.58
CA PRO A 116 13.56 12.80 8.79
C PRO A 116 14.43 12.71 7.53
N PRO A 117 15.06 11.54 7.26
CA PRO A 117 15.84 11.32 6.05
C PRO A 117 14.93 11.26 4.81
N PRO A 118 15.50 11.35 3.59
CA PRO A 118 14.72 11.32 2.35
C PRO A 118 13.76 10.13 2.22
N ASN A 119 14.11 8.97 2.79
CA ASN A 119 13.33 7.74 2.79
C ASN A 119 12.42 7.58 4.03
N ALA A 120 12.13 8.64 4.78
CA ALA A 120 11.19 8.63 5.90
C ALA A 120 9.72 8.42 5.48
N PHE A 121 9.42 8.63 4.20
CA PHE A 121 8.10 8.45 3.60
C PHE A 121 8.21 7.71 2.26
N LEU A 122 7.27 6.81 1.98
CA LEU A 122 7.26 6.00 0.76
C LEU A 122 7.02 6.87 -0.47
N SER A 123 7.80 6.72 -1.53
CA SER A 123 7.48 7.24 -2.87
C SER A 123 6.92 6.13 -3.76
N VAL A 124 6.25 6.51 -4.86
CA VAL A 124 6.11 5.57 -5.99
C VAL A 124 7.51 5.22 -6.52
N THR A 125 7.64 4.09 -7.22
CA THR A 125 8.94 3.67 -7.76
C THR A 125 9.51 4.70 -8.75
N ALA A 126 10.83 4.70 -8.97
CA ALA A 126 11.47 5.61 -9.93
C ALA A 126 10.91 5.42 -11.35
N THR A 127 10.59 4.18 -11.70
CA THR A 127 9.92 3.82 -12.96
C THR A 127 8.52 4.41 -13.04
N GLN A 128 7.67 4.19 -12.04
CA GLN A 128 6.32 4.78 -12.01
C GLN A 128 6.39 6.31 -12.07
N TYR A 129 7.28 6.93 -11.30
CA TYR A 129 7.45 8.39 -11.28
C TYR A 129 7.85 8.93 -12.67
N SER A 130 8.76 8.25 -13.37
CA SER A 130 9.16 8.62 -14.73
C SER A 130 8.03 8.47 -15.75
N LEU A 131 7.13 7.49 -15.58
CA LEU A 131 5.97 7.30 -16.45
C LEU A 131 4.89 8.35 -16.16
N LEU A 132 4.67 8.66 -14.88
CA LEU A 132 3.77 9.74 -14.44
C LEU A 132 4.26 11.12 -14.91
N ARG A 133 5.56 11.34 -15.00
CA ARG A 133 6.11 12.57 -15.59
C ARG A 133 5.73 12.71 -17.08
N GLN A 134 5.91 11.65 -17.87
CA GLN A 134 5.52 11.64 -19.29
C GLN A 134 4.02 11.86 -19.47
N TRP A 135 3.20 11.20 -18.65
CA TRP A 135 1.74 11.42 -18.61
C TRP A 135 1.37 12.88 -18.32
N MET A 136 2.01 13.48 -17.32
CA MET A 136 1.84 14.89 -16.99
C MET A 136 2.22 15.79 -18.17
N GLU A 137 3.33 15.50 -18.85
CA GLU A 137 3.81 16.24 -20.02
C GLU A 137 2.89 16.06 -21.25
N GLY A 138 1.99 15.09 -21.25
CA GLY A 138 1.12 14.77 -22.38
C GLY A 138 1.72 13.76 -23.36
N ASP A 139 2.84 13.13 -23.01
CA ASP A 139 3.43 12.06 -23.81
C ASP A 139 2.97 10.69 -23.30
N PHE A 140 1.73 10.33 -23.61
CA PHE A 140 1.14 9.04 -23.23
C PHE A 140 0.10 8.58 -24.26
N GLU A 141 -0.22 7.28 -24.26
CA GLU A 141 -1.27 6.68 -25.10
C GLU A 141 -2.65 6.90 -24.47
N GLU A 142 -3.61 7.45 -25.25
CA GLU A 142 -5.00 7.71 -24.81
C GLU A 142 -5.88 6.47 -24.93
N ASP A 143 -5.41 5.36 -24.37
CA ASP A 143 -5.98 4.02 -24.52
C ASP A 143 -7.08 3.70 -23.49
N TRP A 144 -7.66 4.73 -22.85
CA TRP A 144 -8.70 4.53 -21.83
C TRP A 144 -10.00 3.95 -22.38
N ALA A 145 -10.35 4.30 -23.62
CA ALA A 145 -11.57 3.84 -24.28
C ALA A 145 -11.46 2.41 -24.87
N ASP A 146 -10.26 1.79 -24.86
CA ASP A 146 -10.01 0.49 -25.47
C ASP A 146 -10.45 -0.70 -24.57
N GLU A 147 -10.56 -1.92 -25.13
CA GLU A 147 -10.97 -3.20 -24.48
C GLU A 147 -10.43 -3.42 -23.07
N PRO A 148 -11.13 -4.04 -22.08
CA PRO A 148 -10.83 -4.09 -20.63
C PRO A 148 -9.33 -4.18 -20.22
N SER A 149 -8.93 -3.42 -19.18
CA SER A 149 -7.51 -3.26 -18.74
C SER A 149 -6.95 -4.50 -18.07
N ARG A 150 -7.87 -5.39 -17.70
CA ARG A 150 -7.64 -6.65 -17.04
C ARG A 150 -8.64 -7.62 -17.63
N TRP A 151 -8.14 -8.74 -18.11
CA TRP A 151 -8.97 -9.88 -18.50
C TRP A 151 -9.69 -10.39 -17.26
N ALA A 152 -11.01 -10.55 -17.33
CA ALA A 152 -11.79 -11.06 -16.19
C ALA A 152 -11.40 -12.50 -15.85
N ARG A 153 -10.94 -13.25 -16.86
CA ARG A 153 -10.44 -14.61 -16.75
C ARG A 153 -9.09 -14.71 -17.43
N LEU A 154 -8.22 -15.58 -16.92
CA LEU A 154 -6.90 -15.80 -17.51
C LEU A 154 -7.01 -16.29 -18.96
N GLU A 155 -8.00 -17.14 -19.24
CA GLU A 155 -8.23 -17.73 -20.56
C GLU A 155 -8.61 -16.71 -21.64
N ASP A 156 -9.10 -15.54 -21.25
CA ASP A 156 -9.46 -14.47 -22.19
C ASP A 156 -8.21 -13.71 -22.67
N ALA A 157 -7.08 -13.83 -21.96
CA ALA A 157 -5.82 -13.22 -22.35
C ALA A 157 -5.11 -14.03 -23.46
N PRO A 158 -4.33 -13.36 -24.35
CA PRO A 158 -3.46 -14.05 -25.29
C PRO A 158 -2.57 -15.08 -24.58
N VAL A 159 -2.51 -16.31 -25.10
CA VAL A 159 -1.80 -17.44 -24.46
C VAL A 159 -0.34 -17.10 -24.12
N ALA A 160 0.32 -16.31 -24.95
CA ALA A 160 1.70 -15.86 -24.72
C ALA A 160 1.86 -14.94 -23.49
N GLU A 161 0.80 -14.23 -23.08
CA GLU A 161 0.81 -13.31 -21.94
C GLU A 161 0.41 -13.99 -20.61
N GLN A 162 -0.32 -15.11 -20.68
CA GLN A 162 -0.87 -15.79 -19.50
C GLN A 162 0.17 -16.11 -18.40
N PRO A 163 1.39 -16.60 -18.70
CA PRO A 163 2.39 -16.84 -17.65
C PRO A 163 2.79 -15.57 -16.90
N GLY A 164 2.95 -14.45 -17.62
CA GLY A 164 3.29 -13.16 -17.02
C GLY A 164 2.14 -12.60 -16.17
N LEU A 165 0.89 -12.87 -16.58
CA LEU A 165 -0.28 -12.53 -15.78
C LEU A 165 -0.34 -13.31 -14.47
N LEU A 166 0.07 -14.60 -14.47
CA LEU A 166 0.16 -15.39 -13.25
C LEU A 166 1.27 -14.89 -12.31
N ASP A 167 2.46 -14.58 -12.86
CA ASP A 167 3.55 -13.97 -12.09
C ASP A 167 3.07 -12.64 -11.44
N ARG A 168 2.42 -11.78 -12.22
CA ARG A 168 1.87 -10.51 -11.73
C ARG A 168 0.77 -10.72 -10.68
N ALA A 169 -0.17 -11.64 -10.92
CA ALA A 169 -1.28 -11.90 -10.00
C ALA A 169 -0.81 -12.34 -8.62
N ALA A 170 0.30 -13.10 -8.53
CA ALA A 170 0.90 -13.46 -7.25
C ALA A 170 1.52 -12.27 -6.51
N LEU A 171 2.08 -11.30 -7.25
CA LEU A 171 2.89 -10.20 -6.70
C LEU A 171 2.10 -8.91 -6.46
N ASP A 172 1.00 -8.67 -7.19
CA ASP A 172 0.19 -7.46 -7.06
C ASP A 172 -0.52 -7.35 -5.69
N PHE A 173 -0.70 -8.47 -4.97
CA PHE A 173 -1.28 -8.48 -3.62
C PHE A 173 -0.24 -8.38 -2.50
N CYS A 174 1.06 -8.45 -2.82
CA CYS A 174 2.14 -8.24 -1.88
C CYS A 174 2.60 -6.77 -1.90
N LEU A 175 3.08 -6.26 -0.77
CA LEU A 175 3.54 -4.87 -0.67
C LEU A 175 4.97 -4.71 -1.17
N GLY A 176 5.22 -3.65 -1.94
CA GLY A 176 6.55 -3.28 -2.43
C GLY A 176 7.30 -2.30 -1.51
N GLY A 177 6.68 -1.89 -0.41
CA GLY A 177 7.24 -0.94 0.56
C GLY A 177 6.14 -0.32 1.43
N PRO A 178 6.53 0.47 2.46
CA PRO A 178 7.91 0.58 2.97
C PRO A 178 8.45 -0.75 3.54
N PHE A 179 9.75 -0.81 3.83
CA PHE A 179 10.40 -1.96 4.44
C PHE A 179 10.99 -1.63 5.82
N HIS A 180 10.13 -1.65 6.86
CA HIS A 180 10.50 -1.42 8.27
C HIS A 180 9.92 -2.46 9.28
N PRO A 181 10.10 -3.79 9.13
CA PRO A 181 10.40 -4.58 7.94
C PRO A 181 9.10 -5.16 7.32
N GLY A 182 8.38 -4.48 6.44
CA GLY A 182 7.37 -5.10 5.53
C GLY A 182 6.13 -5.82 6.13
N CYS A 183 5.44 -6.58 5.26
CA CYS A 183 4.28 -7.42 5.62
C CYS A 183 4.51 -8.89 5.22
N GLU A 184 4.57 -9.18 3.92
CA GLU A 184 4.84 -10.54 3.43
C GLU A 184 6.35 -10.84 3.38
N MET A 185 7.12 -9.84 2.96
CA MET A 185 8.55 -9.89 2.60
C MET A 185 9.14 -8.49 2.85
N THR A 186 10.46 -8.35 2.71
CA THR A 186 11.14 -7.08 3.01
C THR A 186 12.23 -6.71 1.98
N TRP A 187 13.09 -5.77 2.34
CA TRP A 187 14.07 -5.10 1.47
C TRP A 187 15.01 -6.00 0.64
N PRO A 188 15.35 -7.26 0.96
CA PRO A 188 16.11 -8.10 0.03
C PRO A 188 15.47 -8.20 -1.36
N MET A 189 14.14 -8.09 -1.43
CA MET A 189 13.40 -8.20 -2.69
C MET A 189 13.75 -7.08 -3.69
N ARG A 190 14.29 -5.93 -3.25
CA ARG A 190 14.71 -4.83 -4.14
C ARG A 190 16.16 -4.94 -4.64
N HIS A 191 16.86 -6.05 -4.35
CA HIS A 191 18.22 -6.26 -4.84
C HIS A 191 18.22 -7.15 -6.08
N ILE A 192 18.81 -6.64 -7.17
CA ILE A 192 18.85 -7.34 -8.45
C ILE A 192 19.60 -8.68 -8.39
N THR A 193 20.61 -8.77 -7.52
CA THR A 193 21.49 -9.94 -7.36
C THR A 193 20.76 -11.19 -6.89
N LEU A 194 19.65 -11.02 -6.16
CA LEU A 194 18.76 -12.09 -5.70
C LEU A 194 18.12 -12.87 -6.86
N TYR A 195 18.05 -12.29 -8.06
CA TYR A 195 17.32 -12.86 -9.18
C TYR A 195 18.26 -13.43 -10.24
N ARG A 196 17.85 -14.54 -10.87
CA ARG A 196 18.55 -15.12 -12.03
C ARG A 196 17.91 -14.75 -13.37
N ALA A 197 16.67 -14.28 -13.34
CA ALA A 197 15.87 -13.77 -14.45
C ALA A 197 14.68 -12.99 -13.84
N PRO A 198 13.93 -12.18 -14.63
CA PRO A 198 12.75 -11.48 -14.12
C PRO A 198 11.80 -12.43 -13.40
N PHE A 199 11.41 -12.05 -12.17
CA PHE A 199 10.50 -12.82 -11.33
C PHE A 199 10.98 -14.25 -11.01
N ARG A 200 12.29 -14.52 -11.11
CA ARG A 200 12.89 -15.82 -10.77
C ARG A 200 14.01 -15.61 -9.76
N ILE A 201 13.71 -15.89 -8.49
CA ILE A 201 14.68 -15.90 -7.41
C ILE A 201 15.76 -16.95 -7.71
N ARG A 202 17.01 -16.59 -7.47
CA ARG A 202 18.17 -17.48 -7.60
C ARG A 202 18.15 -18.51 -6.47
N PRO A 203 18.05 -19.81 -6.77
CA PRO A 203 18.06 -20.84 -5.75
C PRO A 203 19.46 -21.00 -5.18
N ARG A 204 19.55 -21.21 -3.87
CA ARG A 204 20.79 -21.61 -3.21
C ARG A 204 21.13 -23.05 -3.58
N SER A 205 22.28 -23.25 -4.22
CA SER A 205 22.80 -24.59 -4.53
C SER A 205 23.52 -25.19 -3.34
N ALA A 206 23.57 -26.52 -3.22
CA ALA A 206 24.34 -27.20 -2.17
C ALA A 206 25.83 -26.86 -2.16
N GLN A 207 26.38 -26.40 -3.29
CA GLN A 207 27.76 -25.97 -3.46
C GLN A 207 28.02 -24.53 -2.97
N MET A 208 26.96 -23.79 -2.60
CA MET A 208 27.03 -22.43 -2.06
C MET A 208 26.21 -22.35 -0.76
N PRO A 209 26.66 -23.01 0.32
CA PRO A 209 25.96 -22.96 1.59
C PRO A 209 25.88 -21.51 2.12
N GLU A 210 24.90 -21.27 2.99
CA GLU A 210 24.84 -20.03 3.76
C GLU A 210 26.16 -19.82 4.51
N ARG A 211 26.67 -18.59 4.49
CA ARG A 211 27.84 -18.24 5.29
C ARG A 211 27.42 -18.01 6.73
N ASP A 212 28.29 -18.39 7.65
CA ASP A 212 28.19 -17.94 9.03
C ASP A 212 28.68 -16.49 9.10
N TYR A 213 27.80 -15.59 9.53
CA TYR A 213 28.10 -14.17 9.72
C TYR A 213 28.45 -13.84 11.18
N GLY A 214 28.55 -14.87 12.05
CA GLY A 214 28.74 -14.73 13.49
C GLY A 214 27.47 -14.28 14.21
N ASP A 215 27.65 -13.82 15.45
CA ASP A 215 26.54 -13.40 16.32
C ASP A 215 25.81 -12.13 15.84
N ILE A 216 26.45 -11.35 14.97
CA ILE A 216 25.94 -10.06 14.48
C ILE A 216 26.15 -9.95 12.97
N LEU A 217 25.04 -9.77 12.24
CA LEU A 217 25.08 -9.42 10.83
C LEU A 217 25.41 -7.92 10.65
N ASP A 218 26.68 -7.57 10.64
CA ASP A 218 27.14 -6.18 10.40
C ASP A 218 27.11 -5.85 8.89
N PRO A 219 26.33 -4.86 8.42
CA PRO A 219 26.32 -4.49 7.01
C PRO A 219 27.67 -4.08 6.43
N LYS A 220 28.63 -3.65 7.26
CA LYS A 220 29.97 -3.23 6.81
C LYS A 220 30.87 -4.39 6.37
N GLN A 221 30.58 -5.61 6.83
CA GLN A 221 31.37 -6.79 6.48
C GLN A 221 30.82 -7.52 5.24
N ILE A 222 29.69 -7.04 4.70
CA ILE A 222 28.96 -7.70 3.62
C ILE A 222 29.19 -6.95 2.32
N ASP A 223 29.74 -7.64 1.34
CA ASP A 223 29.60 -7.24 -0.06
C ASP A 223 28.18 -7.57 -0.50
N TRP A 224 27.29 -6.57 -0.46
CA TRP A 224 25.86 -6.74 -0.74
C TRP A 224 25.57 -7.08 -2.19
N ASP A 225 26.46 -6.68 -3.10
CA ASP A 225 26.33 -6.90 -4.54
C ASP A 225 27.09 -8.14 -5.01
N GLY A 226 27.97 -8.69 -4.17
CA GLY A 226 28.75 -9.90 -4.44
C GLY A 226 27.97 -11.21 -4.26
N ASP A 227 28.56 -12.29 -4.77
CA ASP A 227 28.03 -13.66 -4.62
C ASP A 227 28.09 -14.19 -3.17
N SER A 228 28.89 -13.52 -2.34
CA SER A 228 29.00 -13.72 -0.90
C SER A 228 27.83 -13.18 -0.08
N SER A 229 26.99 -12.36 -0.71
CA SER A 229 25.89 -11.66 -0.04
C SER A 229 24.86 -12.65 0.51
N PRO A 230 24.30 -12.43 1.72
CA PRO A 230 23.26 -13.30 2.28
C PRO A 230 21.97 -13.29 1.45
N ILE A 231 21.85 -12.34 0.51
CA ILE A 231 20.69 -12.15 -0.37
C ILE A 231 20.99 -12.53 -1.83
N PHE A 232 22.18 -13.05 -2.16
CA PHE A 232 22.52 -13.42 -3.53
C PHE A 232 21.72 -14.63 -4.05
N ALA A 233 21.54 -15.63 -3.20
CA ALA A 233 20.79 -16.84 -3.51
C ALA A 233 19.93 -17.24 -2.31
N SER A 234 18.81 -17.90 -2.57
CA SER A 234 17.78 -18.17 -1.57
C SER A 234 17.45 -19.67 -1.49
N GLY A 235 17.50 -20.23 -0.29
CA GLY A 235 16.95 -21.52 0.09
C GLY A 235 15.64 -21.40 0.88
N PRO A 236 15.04 -22.53 1.31
CA PRO A 236 13.85 -22.52 2.15
C PRO A 236 14.05 -21.67 3.41
N GLY A 237 13.17 -20.68 3.62
CA GLY A 237 13.20 -19.76 4.76
C GLY A 237 13.93 -18.42 4.52
N ASP A 238 14.79 -18.32 3.51
CA ASP A 238 15.66 -17.14 3.32
C ASP A 238 14.93 -15.85 2.96
N ILE A 239 13.73 -15.96 2.41
CA ILE A 239 12.89 -14.81 2.08
C ILE A 239 12.21 -14.22 3.33
N THR A 240 11.73 -15.07 4.23
CA THR A 240 10.91 -14.66 5.39
C THR A 240 11.70 -14.57 6.69
N ARG A 241 12.97 -15.01 6.72
CA ARG A 241 13.82 -14.95 7.92
C ARG A 241 14.08 -13.54 8.45
N TRP A 242 13.82 -12.52 7.63
CA TRP A 242 14.03 -11.11 7.94
C TRP A 242 12.83 -10.45 8.64
N MET A 243 11.69 -11.14 8.70
CA MET A 243 10.45 -10.64 9.28
C MET A 243 10.40 -10.88 10.79
N ALA A 244 9.49 -10.23 11.53
CA ALA A 244 9.34 -10.52 12.96
C ALA A 244 8.95 -11.97 13.23
N VAL A 245 9.42 -12.49 14.36
CA VAL A 245 9.07 -13.82 14.87
C VAL A 245 8.49 -13.69 16.29
N PRO A 246 7.20 -14.01 16.49
CA PRO A 246 6.21 -14.32 15.45
C PRO A 246 5.85 -13.06 14.64
N TRP A 247 5.00 -13.15 13.61
CA TRP A 247 4.70 -12.03 12.69
C TRP A 247 3.65 -11.03 13.23
N GLN A 248 2.85 -11.45 14.22
CA GLN A 248 1.80 -10.64 14.84
C GLN A 248 2.29 -9.30 15.46
N PRO A 249 3.47 -9.21 16.12
CA PRO A 249 4.03 -7.96 16.61
C PRO A 249 4.26 -6.91 15.51
N ASP A 250 4.71 -7.31 14.31
CA ASP A 250 4.78 -6.41 13.15
C ASP A 250 3.38 -5.84 12.90
N THR A 251 2.39 -6.73 12.69
CA THR A 251 1.00 -6.32 12.41
C THR A 251 0.39 -5.41 13.49
N ALA A 252 0.67 -5.69 14.77
CA ALA A 252 0.21 -4.86 15.89
C ALA A 252 0.80 -3.44 15.88
N SER A 253 1.95 -3.29 15.22
CA SER A 253 2.75 -2.07 15.11
C SER A 253 2.65 -1.42 13.72
N CYS A 254 1.88 -1.98 12.78
CA CYS A 254 1.64 -1.45 11.43
C CYS A 254 0.45 -0.47 11.38
N ARG A 255 0.55 0.69 12.04
CA ARG A 255 -0.61 1.62 12.20
C ARG A 255 -0.49 2.88 11.35
N ALA A 256 -1.30 3.88 11.69
CA ALA A 256 -1.33 5.20 11.09
C ALA A 256 -1.47 6.28 12.16
N GLY A 257 -1.14 7.52 11.80
CA GLY A 257 -1.36 8.69 12.65
C GLY A 257 -0.54 8.70 13.94
N TYR A 258 0.72 8.22 13.91
CA TYR A 258 1.58 8.23 15.12
C TYR A 258 1.84 9.64 15.68
N GLN A 259 1.65 10.67 14.84
CA GLN A 259 1.71 12.07 15.25
C GLN A 259 0.31 12.70 15.13
N PRO A 260 -0.60 12.48 16.10
CA PRO A 260 -1.99 12.93 16.00
C PRO A 260 -2.14 14.47 15.97
N ALA A 261 -1.13 15.20 16.46
CA ALA A 261 -1.07 16.65 16.33
C ALA A 261 -0.86 17.12 14.88
N TYR A 262 -0.28 16.27 14.03
CA TYR A 262 -0.17 16.50 12.60
C TYR A 262 -1.45 16.05 11.88
N ASP A 263 -1.78 14.76 11.97
CA ASP A 263 -3.02 14.17 11.45
C ASP A 263 -3.33 12.86 12.20
N PRO A 264 -4.57 12.62 12.67
CA PRO A 264 -4.92 11.42 13.42
C PRO A 264 -5.05 10.15 12.58
N TYR A 265 -5.04 10.26 11.24
CA TYR A 265 -5.23 9.15 10.30
C TYR A 265 -4.04 8.91 9.38
N LEU A 266 -3.10 9.87 9.32
CA LEU A 266 -1.98 9.89 8.39
C LEU A 266 -0.67 10.34 9.07
N PRO A 267 0.49 9.94 8.52
CA PRO A 267 0.69 8.90 7.51
C PRO A 267 0.30 7.50 8.00
N SER A 268 0.22 6.53 7.09
CA SER A 268 -0.05 5.11 7.41
C SER A 268 1.13 4.21 6.98
N PHE A 269 1.28 3.01 7.55
CA PHE A 269 2.21 2.00 7.03
C PHE A 269 1.61 1.21 5.85
N TRP A 270 0.83 0.16 6.14
CA TRP A 270 0.43 -0.83 5.14
C TRP A 270 -1.09 -1.06 5.12
N PRO A 271 -1.91 -0.01 4.90
CA PRO A 271 -3.36 -0.08 5.13
C PRO A 271 -4.07 -1.11 4.24
N ALA A 272 -3.51 -1.43 3.07
CA ALA A 272 -4.05 -2.42 2.15
C ALA A 272 -3.97 -3.87 2.66
N ARG A 273 -3.11 -4.16 3.65
CA ARG A 273 -2.92 -5.50 4.25
C ARG A 273 -3.21 -5.51 5.74
N VAL A 274 -2.97 -4.38 6.41
CA VAL A 274 -3.30 -4.14 7.80
C VAL A 274 -4.20 -2.89 7.87
N PRO A 275 -5.53 -3.03 7.68
CA PRO A 275 -6.45 -1.90 7.69
C PRO A 275 -6.34 -1.08 8.98
N ASN A 276 -6.51 0.24 8.87
CA ASN A 276 -6.54 1.12 10.05
C ASN A 276 -7.99 1.46 10.42
N HIS A 277 -8.77 1.87 9.41
CA HIS A 277 -10.13 2.39 9.57
C HIS A 277 -11.03 1.78 8.50
N VAL A 278 -12.12 1.14 8.90
CA VAL A 278 -12.98 0.33 8.01
C VAL A 278 -14.44 0.74 8.08
N LEU A 279 -15.20 0.54 7.00
CA LEU A 279 -16.66 0.65 7.03
C LEU A 279 -17.23 -0.57 7.75
N SER A 280 -17.84 -0.37 8.91
CA SER A 280 -18.39 -1.46 9.71
C SER A 280 -19.64 -2.06 9.06
N ALA A 281 -19.94 -3.33 9.35
CA ALA A 281 -21.18 -3.97 8.90
C ALA A 281 -22.44 -3.24 9.41
N ALA A 282 -22.36 -2.62 10.60
CA ALA A 282 -23.47 -1.85 11.18
C ALA A 282 -23.70 -0.53 10.43
N ASP A 283 -22.62 0.18 10.11
CA ASP A 283 -22.71 1.41 9.31
C ASP A 283 -23.18 1.13 7.89
N TYR A 284 -22.65 0.07 7.27
CA TYR A 284 -23.15 -0.39 5.98
C TYR A 284 -24.66 -0.69 6.03
N ALA A 285 -25.16 -1.35 7.09
CA ALA A 285 -26.60 -1.59 7.23
C ALA A 285 -27.41 -0.29 7.32
N LEU A 286 -26.92 0.73 8.02
CA LEU A 286 -27.54 2.06 8.05
C LEU A 286 -27.54 2.72 6.67
N VAL A 287 -26.42 2.66 5.93
CA VAL A 287 -26.32 3.21 4.58
C VAL A 287 -27.37 2.59 3.64
N MET A 288 -27.60 1.28 3.76
CA MET A 288 -28.55 0.54 2.94
C MET A 288 -30.02 0.71 3.36
N ASP A 289 -30.30 1.17 4.58
CA ASP A 289 -31.66 1.33 5.09
C ASP A 289 -32.31 2.63 4.57
N THR A 290 -33.14 2.49 3.52
CA THR A 290 -33.84 3.62 2.91
C THR A 290 -34.94 4.23 3.80
N ALA A 291 -35.29 3.61 4.93
CA ALA A 291 -36.21 4.19 5.90
C ALA A 291 -35.50 5.21 6.81
N LYS A 292 -34.16 5.20 6.88
CA LYS A 292 -33.38 6.16 7.65
C LYS A 292 -33.29 7.53 6.95
N PRO A 293 -33.22 8.64 7.72
CA PRO A 293 -32.93 9.96 7.18
C PRO A 293 -31.66 9.96 6.33
N ARG A 294 -31.67 10.72 5.23
CA ARG A 294 -30.54 10.84 4.30
C ARG A 294 -29.23 11.22 5.01
N GLU A 295 -29.30 12.18 5.94
CA GLU A 295 -28.16 12.64 6.72
C GLU A 295 -27.56 11.54 7.61
N GLU A 296 -28.40 10.70 8.21
CA GLU A 296 -27.95 9.55 9.02
C GLU A 296 -27.20 8.53 8.15
N ARG A 297 -27.72 8.25 6.95
CA ARG A 297 -27.09 7.34 5.97
C ARG A 297 -25.75 7.89 5.48
N LEU A 298 -25.69 9.19 5.18
CA LEU A 298 -24.45 9.89 4.80
C LEU A 298 -23.42 9.83 5.93
N ALA A 299 -23.81 10.15 7.16
CA ALA A 299 -22.92 10.07 8.32
C ALA A 299 -22.39 8.64 8.53
N ALA A 300 -23.24 7.62 8.39
CA ALA A 300 -22.82 6.22 8.47
C ALA A 300 -21.82 5.85 7.35
N PHE A 301 -22.01 6.35 6.12
CA PHE A 301 -21.09 6.08 5.02
C PHE A 301 -19.70 6.68 5.23
N TYR A 302 -19.59 7.86 5.86
CA TYR A 302 -18.30 8.49 6.14
C TYR A 302 -17.68 8.06 7.46
N ARG A 303 -18.46 7.53 8.41
CA ARG A 303 -17.95 6.95 9.64
C ARG A 303 -17.10 5.71 9.36
N ARG A 304 -15.92 5.65 9.96
CA ARG A 304 -15.00 4.51 9.86
C ARG A 304 -14.66 4.04 11.26
N SER A 305 -14.79 2.75 11.53
CA SER A 305 -14.39 2.16 12.80
C SER A 305 -12.92 1.78 12.78
N SER A 306 -12.24 1.90 13.93
CA SER A 306 -10.89 1.33 14.09
C SER A 306 -10.93 -0.18 13.82
N TRP A 307 -10.06 -0.67 12.95
CA TRP A 307 -9.98 -2.10 12.62
C TRP A 307 -9.55 -2.94 13.82
N THR A 308 -8.66 -2.40 14.66
CA THR A 308 -8.08 -3.10 15.81
C THR A 308 -8.96 -3.06 17.07
N ARG A 309 -10.12 -2.39 17.05
CA ARG A 309 -11.04 -2.28 18.20
C ARG A 309 -11.42 -3.63 18.83
N ARG A 310 -11.44 -4.69 18.02
CA ARG A 310 -11.76 -6.05 18.48
C ARG A 310 -10.69 -6.68 19.38
N LEU A 311 -9.51 -6.08 19.45
CA LEU A 311 -8.43 -6.50 20.35
C LEU A 311 -8.62 -5.99 21.78
N GLY A 312 -9.74 -5.31 22.09
CA GLY A 312 -10.10 -4.92 23.44
C GLY A 312 -9.39 -3.67 23.98
N HIS A 313 -8.92 -2.80 23.08
CA HIS A 313 -8.25 -1.51 23.38
C HIS A 313 -7.14 -1.61 24.44
N PRO A 314 -6.08 -2.40 24.19
CA PRO A 314 -4.96 -2.47 25.10
C PRO A 314 -4.33 -1.09 25.31
N GLN A 315 -4.09 -0.73 26.58
CA GLN A 315 -3.59 0.60 26.99
C GLN A 315 -2.06 0.73 26.88
N SER A 316 -1.37 -0.25 26.31
CA SER A 316 0.07 -0.21 26.10
C SER A 316 0.48 -0.90 24.79
N PRO A 317 1.63 -0.51 24.18
CA PRO A 317 2.13 -1.17 22.98
C PRO A 317 2.33 -2.69 23.17
N LEU A 318 2.87 -3.10 24.33
CA LEU A 318 3.03 -4.52 24.66
C LEU A 318 1.67 -5.22 24.82
N GLY A 319 0.69 -4.54 25.43
CA GLY A 319 -0.68 -5.04 25.51
C GLY A 319 -1.28 -5.28 24.12
N GLN A 320 -1.03 -4.38 23.17
CA GLN A 320 -1.49 -4.58 21.79
C GLN A 320 -0.83 -5.79 21.15
N ILE A 321 0.50 -5.91 21.27
CA ILE A 321 1.23 -7.04 20.69
C ILE A 321 0.67 -8.36 21.24
N ASN A 322 0.46 -8.43 22.56
CA ASN A 322 -0.10 -9.62 23.19
C ASN A 322 -1.53 -9.91 22.72
N ALA A 323 -2.38 -8.89 22.58
CA ALA A 323 -3.73 -9.05 22.07
C ALA A 323 -3.75 -9.50 20.60
N MET A 324 -2.83 -8.98 19.77
CA MET A 324 -2.67 -9.42 18.38
C MET A 324 -2.23 -10.89 18.30
N ILE A 325 -1.29 -11.31 19.15
CA ILE A 325 -0.88 -12.72 19.22
C ILE A 325 -2.05 -13.62 19.62
N ALA A 326 -2.83 -13.20 20.62
CA ALA A 326 -3.93 -14.01 21.16
C ALA A 326 -5.18 -14.05 20.26
N SER A 327 -5.48 -12.96 19.57
CA SER A 327 -6.79 -12.72 18.96
C SER A 327 -6.74 -12.21 17.52
N PHE A 328 -5.62 -12.35 16.79
CA PHE A 328 -5.55 -11.93 15.38
C PHE A 328 -6.72 -12.46 14.54
N ALA A 329 -7.10 -13.72 14.75
CA ALA A 329 -8.19 -14.37 14.02
C ALA A 329 -9.57 -13.72 14.25
N ASP A 330 -9.73 -12.88 15.28
CA ASP A 330 -10.97 -12.16 15.56
C ASP A 330 -11.10 -10.86 14.74
N LEU A 331 -10.05 -10.42 14.05
CA LEU A 331 -10.06 -9.22 13.21
C LEU A 331 -10.90 -9.41 11.95
N GLY A 332 -11.54 -8.34 11.49
CA GLY A 332 -12.41 -8.38 10.31
C GLY A 332 -11.65 -8.42 8.99
N VAL A 333 -12.23 -9.09 8.00
CA VAL A 333 -11.79 -9.06 6.60
C VAL A 333 -12.64 -8.04 5.85
N VAL A 334 -12.04 -7.27 4.95
CA VAL A 334 -12.78 -6.28 4.15
C VAL A 334 -13.22 -6.90 2.84
N GLU A 335 -14.52 -6.96 2.59
CA GLU A 335 -15.11 -7.56 1.40
C GLU A 335 -15.98 -6.59 0.62
N ALA A 336 -16.00 -6.76 -0.71
CA ALA A 336 -16.91 -6.04 -1.58
C ALA A 336 -18.38 -6.40 -1.30
N ARG A 337 -19.23 -5.38 -1.24
CA ARG A 337 -20.69 -5.44 -1.06
C ARG A 337 -21.37 -4.42 -1.98
N PRO A 338 -22.55 -4.73 -2.52
CA PRO A 338 -23.31 -3.77 -3.33
C PRO A 338 -23.74 -2.56 -2.49
N GLY A 339 -23.63 -1.36 -3.06
CA GLY A 339 -24.18 -0.15 -2.45
C GLY A 339 -25.63 0.13 -2.88
N PRO A 340 -26.22 1.24 -2.43
CA PRO A 340 -27.54 1.68 -2.86
C PRO A 340 -27.61 1.88 -4.39
N VAL A 341 -28.69 1.39 -5.00
CA VAL A 341 -28.88 1.45 -6.46
C VAL A 341 -29.32 2.86 -6.87
N ASN A 342 -28.68 3.41 -7.91
CA ASN A 342 -29.00 4.71 -8.51
C ASN A 342 -28.99 5.88 -7.51
N ASP A 343 -28.09 5.83 -6.53
CA ASP A 343 -27.96 6.87 -5.51
C ASP A 343 -26.64 7.64 -5.72
N PRO A 344 -26.66 8.93 -6.07
CA PRO A 344 -25.44 9.70 -6.39
C PRO A 344 -24.55 9.92 -5.16
N ASP A 345 -25.10 9.82 -3.95
CA ASP A 345 -24.37 10.05 -2.72
C ASP A 345 -23.53 8.85 -2.28
N PHE A 346 -23.77 7.67 -2.86
CA PHE A 346 -23.15 6.41 -2.45
C PHE A 346 -22.59 5.64 -3.64
N PRO A 347 -21.41 5.01 -3.52
CA PRO A 347 -20.86 4.20 -4.60
C PRO A 347 -21.69 2.92 -4.80
N ALA A 348 -21.75 2.43 -6.05
CA ALA A 348 -22.41 1.17 -6.39
C ALA A 348 -21.76 -0.07 -5.75
N LEU A 349 -20.48 0.04 -5.36
CA LEU A 349 -19.77 -1.00 -4.62
C LEU A 349 -19.10 -0.37 -3.39
N MET A 350 -19.29 -1.00 -2.24
CA MET A 350 -18.67 -0.63 -0.98
C MET A 350 -17.80 -1.78 -0.48
N TYR A 351 -16.74 -1.46 0.24
CA TYR A 351 -15.90 -2.47 0.89
C TYR A 351 -16.17 -2.41 2.39
N VAL A 352 -16.69 -3.51 2.92
CA VAL A 352 -17.29 -3.58 4.25
C VAL A 352 -16.52 -4.59 5.09
N GLU A 353 -16.30 -4.27 6.36
CA GLU A 353 -15.75 -5.21 7.32
C GLU A 353 -16.73 -6.36 7.58
N VAL A 354 -16.22 -7.57 7.41
CA VAL A 354 -16.88 -8.85 7.62
C VAL A 354 -16.09 -9.60 8.68
N THR A 355 -16.75 -10.03 9.74
CA THR A 355 -16.11 -10.84 10.77
C THR A 355 -16.55 -12.30 10.74
N PRO A 356 -15.76 -13.21 11.33
CA PRO A 356 -16.17 -14.60 11.53
C PRO A 356 -17.51 -14.70 12.27
N PRO A 357 -18.37 -15.69 11.97
CA PRO A 357 -19.68 -15.86 12.61
C PRO A 357 -19.62 -15.90 14.14
N GLU A 358 -18.62 -16.57 14.69
CA GLU A 358 -18.38 -16.69 16.13
C GLU A 358 -18.05 -15.34 16.79
N VAL A 359 -17.39 -14.46 16.06
CA VAL A 359 -17.04 -13.10 16.51
C VAL A 359 -18.25 -12.17 16.38
N ARG A 360 -19.09 -12.34 15.35
CA ARG A 360 -20.36 -11.60 15.23
C ARG A 360 -21.28 -11.88 16.42
N ALA A 361 -21.32 -13.12 16.88
CA ALA A 361 -22.15 -13.53 18.02
C ALA A 361 -21.72 -12.89 19.35
N ARG A 362 -20.44 -12.52 19.51
CA ARG A 362 -19.92 -11.84 20.71
C ARG A 362 -20.26 -10.34 20.77
N GLY A 363 -20.73 -9.75 19.66
CA GLY A 363 -21.23 -8.38 19.59
C GLY A 363 -20.21 -7.32 20.01
N VAL A 364 -19.36 -6.86 19.08
CA VAL A 364 -18.51 -5.67 19.32
C VAL A 364 -19.19 -4.48 18.64
N ALA A 365 -19.51 -3.45 19.42
CA ALA A 365 -20.14 -2.24 18.92
C ALA A 365 -19.28 -1.57 17.82
N ALA A 366 -19.94 -0.86 16.91
CA ALA A 366 -19.24 0.12 16.10
C ALA A 366 -18.75 1.23 17.04
N GLU A 367 -17.47 1.55 16.96
CA GLU A 367 -16.86 2.60 17.77
C GLU A 367 -16.25 3.62 16.82
N GLU A 368 -16.54 4.90 17.08
CA GLU A 368 -15.79 5.97 16.44
C GLU A 368 -14.32 5.80 16.80
N PRO A 369 -13.40 6.03 15.85
CA PRO A 369 -11.99 5.90 16.15
C PRO A 369 -11.68 6.94 17.23
N PRO A 370 -11.25 6.54 18.44
CA PRO A 370 -10.86 7.54 19.42
C PRO A 370 -9.73 8.37 18.79
N PRO A 371 -9.59 9.67 19.13
CA PRO A 371 -8.32 10.36 18.89
C PRO A 371 -7.25 9.47 19.51
N TYR A 372 -6.33 8.95 18.69
CA TYR A 372 -5.38 7.92 19.11
C TYR A 372 -4.66 8.34 20.39
N ASP A 373 -4.64 7.44 21.37
CA ASP A 373 -3.94 7.66 22.64
C ASP A 373 -2.44 7.81 22.39
N GLN A 374 -1.91 8.98 22.76
CA GLN A 374 -0.51 9.37 22.64
C GLN A 374 0.44 8.41 23.40
N ASN A 375 -0.09 7.54 24.27
CA ASN A 375 0.69 6.57 25.04
C ASN A 375 0.95 5.24 24.32
N LEU A 376 0.42 5.06 23.10
CA LEU A 376 0.58 3.85 22.28
C LEU A 376 1.59 3.99 21.14
N THR A 377 2.29 5.13 21.03
CA THR A 377 3.55 5.20 20.30
C THR A 377 4.51 4.20 20.91
N LEU A 378 5.24 3.47 20.06
CA LEU A 378 6.30 2.60 20.54
C LEU A 378 7.23 3.46 21.41
N PRO A 379 7.40 3.18 22.72
CA PRO A 379 8.64 3.59 23.34
C PRO A 379 9.72 2.84 22.56
N VAL A 380 10.86 3.48 22.29
CA VAL A 380 11.99 2.87 21.56
C VAL A 380 11.72 2.91 20.05
N GLY A 381 12.13 3.95 19.31
CA GLY A 381 13.50 4.41 19.36
C GLY A 381 14.42 3.20 19.25
N PHE A 382 14.38 2.45 18.13
CA PHE A 382 15.58 1.73 17.70
C PHE A 382 16.64 2.81 17.47
N GLN A 383 17.26 3.26 18.55
CA GLN A 383 18.55 3.91 18.52
C GLN A 383 19.47 2.84 17.96
N PHE A 384 19.64 2.83 16.64
CA PHE A 384 20.92 2.43 16.10
C PHE A 384 21.93 3.24 16.88
N ASN A 385 22.71 2.52 17.68
CA ASN A 385 23.82 3.06 18.41
C ASN A 385 24.68 3.78 17.37
N ARG A 386 24.49 5.10 17.22
CA ARG A 386 25.38 5.95 16.43
C ARG A 386 26.67 5.93 17.20
N GLY A 387 27.48 4.89 16.96
CA GLY A 387 28.90 4.92 17.24
C GLY A 387 29.40 6.22 16.64
N ARG A 388 29.79 7.12 17.54
CA ARG A 388 30.34 8.44 17.25
C ARG A 388 31.30 8.33 16.06
N ARG A 389 31.04 9.10 15.00
CA ARG A 389 32.12 9.54 14.12
C ARG A 389 32.86 10.69 14.80
#